data_AF-A0A8J2J1E2-F1
#
_entry.id   AF-A0A8J2J1E2-F1
#
_cell.length_a   1.000
_cell.length_b   1.000
_cell.length_c   1.000
_cell.angle_alpha   90.00
_cell.angle_beta   90.00
_cell.angle_gamma   90.00
#
_symmetry.space_group_name_H-M   'P 1'
#
loop_
_entity.id
_entity.type
_entity.pdbx_description
1 polymer ?
#
loop_
_entity_poly.entity_id
_entity_poly.type
_entity_poly.pdbx_seq_one_letter_code
_entity_poly.pdbx_strand_id
1 'polypeptide(L)'
;MHLIPPNPVEPKELDDFLSGGKDGFILFRIPMMADQPSNMRKAAKKGFALPPLEFGELTEEILVGAINEAIYNSSYRETAHKLSKIFLDQETKPLDRAVYWVEMQHTVSQIVSRSRAAREVQLVQILPHSPAAGKQINYNKYLKTSVLMQSSKMKLNLSSTLLLPWLLVFLTSIQMEEVSSAKILTISFMSSKSHRITYEPLLRELARRGHEVTAIGPILSKDEKNFKNIQTINQEKSFSKGPNFFDLKLNMPAWLEGFFNAYLFLGHRLVGMCHDSYNLPQVQKVLNETWDMVFFTPLLNECLYGLVYKLNTTTVIYTQTTVFTWLADNLGTPNPPSHVSSILIGYDERMNFGQRFFNVFRSVYDWAILNFYYFPMAQSAYRTLLGDPTIPSIQEIERNASIVLMNSHISFSPPRPLLPDIIEVGGMHLIPSKPVQPKELDDFLSGGKDGFILFSM
;
A
#
# COMPACT_ATOMS: atom_id res chain seq x y z
N MET A 1 25.76 20.11 26.28
CA MET A 1 25.28 19.53 27.56
C MET A 1 24.09 20.39 27.97
N HIS A 2 22.83 20.03 27.81
CA HIS A 2 22.17 18.74 27.94
C HIS A 2 21.50 18.27 26.64
N LEU A 3 21.85 17.04 26.24
CA LEU A 3 21.07 16.23 25.31
C LEU A 3 19.90 15.67 26.14
N ILE A 4 18.67 16.01 25.77
CA ILE A 4 17.50 15.22 26.17
C ILE A 4 17.43 14.08 25.14
N PRO A 5 17.64 12.82 25.54
CA PRO A 5 17.49 11.71 24.60
C PRO A 5 16.03 11.64 24.13
N PRO A 6 15.75 11.26 22.87
CA PRO A 6 14.39 10.91 22.49
C PRO A 6 13.99 9.68 23.31
N ASN A 7 12.99 9.83 24.17
CA ASN A 7 12.42 8.71 24.91
C ASN A 7 12.04 7.61 23.90
N PRO A 8 12.53 6.38 24.05
CA PRO A 8 12.00 5.26 23.29
C PRO A 8 10.54 5.11 23.67
N VAL A 9 9.65 5.16 22.67
CA VAL A 9 8.24 4.80 22.84
C VAL A 9 8.21 3.36 23.34
N GLU A 10 7.68 3.13 24.55
CA GLU A 10 7.63 1.81 25.16
C GLU A 10 6.85 0.82 24.28
N PRO A 11 7.21 -0.48 24.26
CA PRO A 11 6.53 -1.55 23.50
C PRO A 11 5.04 -1.80 23.83
N LYS A 12 4.44 -1.00 24.72
CA LYS A 12 3.18 -1.28 25.41
C LYS A 12 1.93 -0.93 24.58
N GLU A 13 2.00 0.10 23.76
CA GLU A 13 0.81 0.74 23.16
C GLU A 13 0.32 0.08 21.86
N LEU A 14 1.10 -0.85 21.30
CA LEU A 14 0.79 -1.57 20.06
C LEU A 14 0.60 -3.07 20.28
N ASP A 15 1.10 -3.60 21.41
CA ASP A 15 0.46 -4.75 22.06
C ASP A 15 -1.04 -4.42 22.15
N ASP A 16 -1.44 -3.27 22.71
CA ASP A 16 -2.84 -2.89 22.90
C ASP A 16 -3.76 -2.92 21.65
N PHE A 17 -3.26 -2.89 20.41
CA PHE A 17 -4.11 -3.01 19.20
C PHE A 17 -4.23 -4.44 18.68
N LEU A 18 -3.16 -5.24 18.75
CA LEU A 18 -3.22 -6.67 18.42
C LEU A 18 -3.63 -7.51 19.63
N SER A 19 -3.64 -6.90 20.81
CA SER A 19 -3.99 -7.44 22.10
C SER A 19 -4.90 -6.52 22.91
N GLY A 20 -5.77 -5.72 22.32
CA GLY A 20 -6.82 -4.96 23.03
C GLY A 20 -6.55 -4.45 24.44
N GLY A 21 -5.55 -3.60 24.62
CA GLY A 21 -5.13 -3.11 25.93
C GLY A 21 -4.22 -4.10 26.70
N LYS A 22 -4.10 -3.85 28.02
CA LYS A 22 -3.35 -4.70 28.95
C LYS A 22 -3.77 -6.17 28.93
N ASP A 23 -4.97 -6.48 28.43
CA ASP A 23 -5.62 -7.77 28.61
C ASP A 23 -6.12 -8.46 27.33
N GLY A 24 -5.94 -7.98 26.10
CA GLY A 24 -6.35 -8.75 24.91
C GLY A 24 -7.83 -8.60 24.51
N PHE A 25 -8.15 -8.03 23.35
CA PHE A 25 -9.44 -8.30 22.69
C PHE A 25 -9.32 -9.54 21.79
N ILE A 26 -10.40 -10.28 21.67
CA ILE A 26 -10.49 -11.37 20.68
C ILE A 26 -11.32 -10.87 19.52
N LEU A 27 -10.73 -10.92 18.34
CA LEU A 27 -11.41 -10.50 17.12
C LEU A 27 -12.48 -11.53 16.76
N PHE A 28 -13.73 -11.17 17.00
CA PHE A 28 -14.87 -11.91 16.51
C PHE A 28 -15.33 -11.27 15.20
N ARG A 29 -15.17 -12.00 14.09
CA ARG A 29 -15.53 -11.49 12.77
C ARG A 29 -16.33 -12.50 11.98
N ILE A 30 -17.44 -12.03 11.43
CA ILE A 30 -18.29 -12.80 10.52
C ILE A 30 -17.96 -12.30 9.11
N PRO A 31 -17.31 -13.11 8.25
CA PRO A 31 -16.89 -12.64 6.94
C PRO A 31 -18.10 -12.45 6.02
N MET A 32 -18.30 -11.22 5.54
CA MET A 32 -19.44 -10.89 4.67
C MET A 32 -19.16 -11.25 3.20
N MET A 33 -18.03 -10.83 2.65
CA MET A 33 -17.75 -10.95 1.20
C MET A 33 -16.28 -10.86 0.82
N ALA A 34 -16.00 -11.11 -0.47
CA ALA A 34 -14.69 -10.95 -1.11
C ALA A 34 -13.59 -11.78 -0.43
N ASP A 35 -12.50 -11.15 -0.02
CA ASP A 35 -11.33 -11.79 0.58
C ASP A 35 -11.48 -12.06 2.09
N GLN A 36 -12.54 -11.56 2.72
CA GLN A 36 -12.74 -11.70 4.17
C GLN A 36 -12.79 -13.17 4.65
N PRO A 37 -13.51 -14.10 4.00
CA PRO A 37 -13.52 -15.50 4.42
C PRO A 37 -12.11 -16.12 4.35
N SER A 38 -11.32 -15.77 3.32
CA SER A 38 -9.93 -16.24 3.22
C SER A 38 -9.07 -15.70 4.36
N ASN A 39 -9.15 -14.39 4.61
CA ASN A 39 -8.35 -13.75 5.66
C ASN A 39 -8.69 -14.35 7.04
N MET A 40 -9.97 -14.66 7.30
CA MET A 40 -10.39 -15.35 8.51
C MET A 40 -9.84 -16.78 8.60
N ARG A 41 -9.91 -17.57 7.53
CA ARG A 41 -9.30 -18.92 7.51
C ARG A 41 -7.80 -18.88 7.78
N LYS A 42 -7.08 -17.90 7.21
CA LYS A 42 -5.65 -17.70 7.45
C LYS A 42 -5.36 -17.30 8.90
N ALA A 43 -6.17 -16.41 9.47
CA ALA A 43 -6.05 -15.99 10.87
C ALA A 43 -6.31 -17.16 11.83
N ALA A 44 -7.34 -17.96 11.57
CA ALA A 44 -7.65 -19.16 12.33
C ALA A 44 -6.54 -20.20 12.26
N LYS A 45 -5.99 -20.45 11.07
CA LYS A 45 -4.86 -21.38 10.89
C LYS A 45 -3.59 -20.91 11.60
N LYS A 46 -3.35 -19.60 11.66
CA LYS A 46 -2.25 -19.00 12.43
C LYS A 46 -2.51 -19.00 13.94
N GLY A 47 -3.74 -19.33 14.38
CA GLY A 47 -4.08 -19.54 15.78
C GLY A 47 -4.39 -18.27 16.56
N PHE A 48 -4.63 -17.12 15.91
CA PHE A 48 -4.96 -15.86 16.61
C PHE A 48 -6.40 -15.39 16.40
N ALA A 49 -7.21 -16.16 15.68
CA ALA A 49 -8.62 -15.90 15.48
C ALA A 49 -9.43 -17.21 15.50
N LEU A 50 -10.73 -17.10 15.73
CA LEU A 50 -11.65 -18.21 15.57
C LEU A 50 -11.80 -18.59 14.08
N PRO A 51 -12.16 -19.85 13.77
CA PRO A 51 -12.62 -20.23 12.43
C PRO A 51 -13.74 -19.31 11.94
N PRO A 52 -13.85 -19.06 10.62
CA PRO A 52 -14.91 -18.22 10.08
C PRO A 52 -16.29 -18.81 10.45
N LEU A 53 -17.17 -17.96 10.97
CA LEU A 53 -18.57 -18.29 11.16
C LEU A 53 -19.34 -17.81 9.93
N GLU A 54 -19.89 -18.74 9.17
CA GLU A 54 -20.64 -18.41 7.97
C GLU A 54 -21.97 -17.78 8.34
N PHE A 55 -22.26 -16.58 7.79
CA PHE A 55 -23.43 -15.79 8.19
C PHE A 55 -24.75 -16.57 8.02
N GLY A 56 -24.87 -17.38 6.97
CA GLY A 56 -26.05 -18.20 6.71
C GLY A 56 -26.23 -19.40 7.65
N GLU A 57 -25.23 -19.73 8.46
CA GLU A 57 -25.22 -20.88 9.37
C GLU A 57 -25.27 -20.45 10.85
N LEU A 58 -25.35 -19.14 11.14
CA LEU A 58 -25.34 -18.63 12.51
C LEU A 58 -26.60 -19.02 13.28
N THR A 59 -26.40 -19.70 14.42
CA THR A 59 -27.42 -19.92 15.44
C THR A 59 -26.97 -19.32 16.78
N GLU A 60 -27.88 -19.21 17.74
CA GLU A 60 -27.54 -18.77 19.10
C GLU A 60 -26.47 -19.69 19.72
N GLU A 61 -26.61 -21.00 19.55
CA GLU A 61 -25.66 -21.98 20.10
C GLU A 61 -24.26 -21.84 19.50
N ILE A 62 -24.16 -21.62 18.18
CA ILE A 62 -22.87 -21.41 17.50
C ILE A 62 -22.22 -20.11 17.97
N LEU A 63 -23.01 -19.03 18.07
CA LEU A 63 -22.52 -17.73 18.49
C LEU A 63 -22.03 -17.76 19.95
N VAL A 64 -22.82 -18.31 20.87
CA VAL A 64 -22.47 -18.44 22.29
C VAL A 64 -21.27 -19.36 22.46
N GLY A 65 -21.22 -20.48 21.73
CA GLY A 65 -20.07 -21.39 21.74
C GLY A 65 -18.79 -20.70 21.29
N ALA A 66 -18.83 -19.95 20.20
CA ALA A 66 -17.68 -19.21 19.68
C ALA A 66 -17.23 -18.09 20.64
N ILE A 67 -18.15 -17.38 21.30
CA ILE A 67 -17.84 -16.40 22.34
C ILE A 67 -17.15 -17.06 23.53
N ASN A 68 -17.66 -18.19 24.03
CA ASN A 68 -17.04 -18.92 25.13
C ASN A 68 -15.65 -19.45 24.76
N GLU A 69 -15.48 -19.99 23.55
CA GLU A 69 -14.18 -20.44 23.05
C GLU A 69 -13.17 -19.30 23.03
N ALA A 70 -13.57 -18.13 22.51
CA ALA A 70 -12.73 -16.93 22.59
C ALA A 70 -12.34 -16.63 24.05
N ILE A 71 -13.31 -16.44 24.94
CA ILE A 71 -13.04 -15.97 26.32
C ILE A 71 -12.14 -16.93 27.08
N TYR A 72 -12.42 -18.24 27.03
CA TYR A 72 -11.81 -19.21 27.92
C TYR A 72 -10.57 -19.91 27.34
N ASN A 73 -10.32 -19.81 26.02
CA ASN A 73 -9.11 -20.36 25.41
C ASN A 73 -8.04 -19.28 25.21
N SER A 74 -7.10 -19.18 26.16
CA SER A 74 -6.02 -18.18 26.13
C SER A 74 -5.07 -18.32 24.93
N SER A 75 -5.04 -19.47 24.25
CA SER A 75 -4.10 -19.73 23.15
C SER A 75 -4.24 -18.74 21.99
N TYR A 76 -5.47 -18.25 21.73
CA TYR A 76 -5.71 -17.23 20.71
C TYR A 76 -5.02 -15.91 21.05
N ARG A 77 -5.19 -15.45 22.30
CA ARG A 77 -4.60 -14.22 22.82
C ARG A 77 -3.08 -14.32 22.90
N GLU A 78 -2.56 -15.43 23.42
CA GLU A 78 -1.12 -15.70 23.48
C GLU A 78 -0.47 -15.68 22.09
N THR A 79 -1.13 -16.29 21.11
CA THR A 79 -0.66 -16.29 19.71
C THR A 79 -0.74 -14.91 19.08
N ALA A 80 -1.81 -14.15 19.34
CA ALA A 80 -1.95 -12.76 18.89
C ALA A 80 -0.82 -11.87 19.43
N HIS A 81 -0.52 -11.94 20.74
CA HIS A 81 0.60 -11.23 21.34
C HIS A 81 1.95 -11.63 20.73
N LYS A 82 2.17 -12.93 20.52
CA LYS A 82 3.40 -13.41 19.90
C LYS A 82 3.57 -12.86 18.48
N LEU A 83 2.51 -12.91 17.67
CA LEU A 83 2.53 -12.38 16.30
C LEU A 83 2.65 -10.86 16.26
N SER A 84 2.05 -10.16 17.25
CA SER A 84 2.23 -8.73 17.44
C SER A 84 3.70 -8.38 17.62
N LYS A 85 4.38 -9.00 18.59
CA LYS A 85 5.82 -8.77 18.85
C LYS A 85 6.65 -8.99 17.59
N ILE A 86 6.39 -10.05 16.82
CA ILE A 86 7.08 -10.33 15.56
C ILE A 86 6.77 -9.27 14.49
N PHE A 87 5.52 -8.81 14.40
CA PHE A 87 5.12 -7.80 13.42
C PHE A 87 5.75 -6.43 13.72
N LEU A 88 5.97 -6.12 14.99
CA LEU A 88 6.53 -4.86 15.45
C LEU A 88 8.05 -4.82 15.48
N ASP A 89 8.68 -5.98 15.56
CA ASP A 89 10.13 -6.14 15.49
C ASP A 89 10.64 -5.92 14.06
N GLN A 90 10.72 -4.64 13.66
CA GLN A 90 11.20 -4.20 12.37
C GLN A 90 12.29 -3.13 12.55
N GLU A 91 13.36 -3.24 11.76
CA GLU A 91 14.50 -2.30 11.79
C GLU A 91 14.09 -0.83 11.58
N THR A 92 13.14 -0.61 10.67
CA THR A 92 12.59 0.72 10.34
C THR A 92 11.08 0.66 10.44
N LYS A 93 10.45 1.71 11.01
CA LYS A 93 8.99 1.81 11.00
C LYS A 93 8.46 1.79 9.57
N PRO A 94 7.35 1.09 9.28
CA PRO A 94 6.80 1.00 7.93
C PRO A 94 6.56 2.36 7.27
N LEU A 95 6.11 3.36 8.03
CA LEU A 95 5.82 4.71 7.50
C LEU A 95 7.11 5.42 7.09
N ASP A 96 8.13 5.40 7.95
CA ASP A 96 9.43 6.01 7.65
C ASP A 96 10.09 5.35 6.44
N ARG A 97 9.98 4.01 6.33
CA ARG A 97 10.44 3.24 5.17
C ARG A 97 9.74 3.70 3.89
N ALA A 98 8.40 3.80 3.90
CA ALA A 98 7.64 4.23 2.74
C ALA A 98 7.99 5.66 2.30
N VAL A 99 8.10 6.59 3.25
CA VAL A 99 8.48 7.98 2.98
C VAL A 99 9.87 8.03 2.35
N TYR A 100 10.84 7.32 2.92
CA TYR A 100 12.20 7.26 2.38
C TYR A 100 12.20 6.83 0.91
N TRP A 101 11.52 5.74 0.58
CA TRP A 101 11.50 5.23 -0.80
C TRP A 101 10.79 6.19 -1.76
N VAL A 102 9.71 6.85 -1.33
CA VAL A 102 9.03 7.87 -2.15
C VAL A 102 9.94 9.07 -2.40
N GLU A 103 10.54 9.65 -1.36
CA GLU A 103 11.45 10.80 -1.47
C GLU A 103 12.70 10.46 -2.30
N MET A 104 13.21 9.23 -2.17
CA MET A 104 14.32 8.73 -2.97
C MET A 104 13.97 8.69 -4.46
N GLN A 105 12.77 8.21 -4.83
CA GLN A 105 12.34 8.19 -6.24
C GLN A 105 12.19 9.59 -6.83
N HIS A 106 11.67 10.54 -6.05
CA HIS A 106 11.64 11.96 -6.45
C HIS A 106 13.06 12.51 -6.67
N THR A 107 13.98 12.21 -5.77
CA THR A 107 15.38 12.64 -5.89
C THR A 107 16.03 12.06 -7.15
N VAL A 108 15.84 10.77 -7.42
CA VAL A 108 16.38 10.10 -8.61
C VAL A 108 15.79 10.70 -9.89
N SER A 109 14.49 10.98 -9.95
CA SER A 109 13.85 11.56 -11.13
C SER A 109 14.39 12.97 -11.45
N GLN A 110 14.66 13.77 -10.41
CA GLN A 110 15.31 15.07 -10.56
C GLN A 110 16.75 14.96 -11.08
N ILE A 111 17.50 13.94 -10.65
CA ILE A 111 18.88 13.72 -11.13
C ILE A 111 18.89 13.24 -12.59
N VAL A 112 18.07 12.25 -12.94
CA VAL A 112 17.99 11.68 -14.30
C VAL A 112 17.48 12.71 -15.31
N SER A 113 16.52 13.55 -14.93
CA SER A 113 16.02 14.62 -15.80
C SER A 113 17.11 15.65 -16.10
N ARG A 114 17.93 16.02 -15.10
CA ARG A 114 19.00 17.02 -15.19
C ARG A 114 20.29 16.53 -15.87
N SER A 115 20.59 15.23 -15.88
CA SER A 115 21.85 14.68 -16.40
C SER A 115 21.67 13.79 -17.63
N ARG A 116 22.32 14.18 -18.75
CA ARG A 116 22.36 13.37 -19.97
C ARG A 116 23.04 12.01 -19.75
N ALA A 117 24.07 11.96 -18.91
CA ALA A 117 24.80 10.73 -18.56
C ALA A 117 23.98 9.81 -17.64
N ALA A 118 23.11 10.35 -16.77
CA ALA A 118 22.25 9.54 -15.91
C ALA A 118 21.15 8.82 -16.69
N ARG A 119 20.77 9.30 -17.88
CA ARG A 119 19.83 8.60 -18.79
C ARG A 119 20.43 7.32 -19.40
N GLU A 120 21.76 7.20 -19.45
CA GLU A 120 22.46 6.03 -19.99
C GLU A 120 22.75 4.96 -18.93
N VAL A 121 22.67 5.31 -17.64
CA VAL A 121 22.83 4.35 -16.53
C VAL A 121 21.46 3.74 -16.23
N GLN A 122 21.26 2.48 -16.65
CA GLN A 122 20.07 1.70 -16.25
C GLN A 122 19.90 1.70 -14.72
N LEU A 123 18.70 2.08 -14.26
CA LEU A 123 18.25 2.14 -12.86
C LEU A 123 18.53 0.88 -12.04
N VAL A 124 18.80 -0.26 -12.70
CA VAL A 124 19.09 -1.57 -12.10
C VAL A 124 20.33 -1.55 -11.18
N GLN A 125 21.28 -0.63 -11.36
CA GLN A 125 22.50 -0.59 -10.54
C GLN A 125 22.42 0.28 -9.27
N ILE A 126 21.33 1.02 -9.03
CA ILE A 126 21.24 1.95 -7.89
C ILE A 126 20.63 1.31 -6.64
N LEU A 127 20.14 0.06 -6.71
CA LEU A 127 19.63 -0.67 -5.55
C LEU A 127 20.80 -1.17 -4.69
N PRO A 128 21.01 -0.65 -3.47
CA PRO A 128 22.06 -1.15 -2.60
C PRO A 128 21.75 -2.61 -2.22
N HIS A 129 22.67 -3.51 -2.53
CA HIS A 129 22.71 -4.82 -1.89
C HIS A 129 22.99 -4.64 -0.38
N SER A 130 22.09 -5.20 0.43
CA SER A 130 22.20 -5.49 1.86
C SER A 130 21.88 -4.36 2.87
N PRO A 131 20.95 -4.61 3.83
CA PRO A 131 20.70 -3.75 4.99
C PRO A 131 21.72 -3.93 6.13
N ALA A 132 22.76 -4.74 5.97
CA ALA A 132 23.73 -5.00 7.04
C ALA A 132 24.87 -3.96 7.10
N ALA A 133 24.53 -2.68 7.30
CA ALA A 133 25.42 -1.69 7.91
C ALA A 133 24.66 -0.36 8.04
N GLY A 134 24.38 0.06 9.27
CA GLY A 134 23.85 1.38 9.63
C GLY A 134 24.80 2.54 9.30
N LYS A 135 25.11 2.72 8.01
CA LYS A 135 25.66 3.96 7.47
C LYS A 135 24.72 4.43 6.40
N GLN A 136 23.83 5.33 6.81
CA GLN A 136 23.16 6.30 5.95
C GLN A 136 24.12 6.70 4.82
N ILE A 137 23.86 6.21 3.60
CA ILE A 137 24.69 6.55 2.45
C ILE A 137 24.44 8.04 2.22
N ASN A 138 25.35 8.85 2.73
CA ASN A 138 25.30 10.29 2.58
C ASN A 138 25.67 10.60 1.13
N TYR A 139 24.66 10.74 0.26
CA TYR A 139 24.81 11.02 -1.17
C TYR A 139 25.66 12.28 -1.43
N ASN A 140 25.75 13.22 -0.48
CA ASN A 140 26.68 14.36 -0.54
C ASN A 140 28.16 13.96 -0.60
N LYS A 141 28.52 12.74 -0.14
CA LYS A 141 29.90 12.24 -0.20
C LYS A 141 30.33 11.89 -1.62
N TYR A 142 29.43 11.38 -2.46
CA TYR A 142 29.72 11.04 -3.86
C TYR A 142 29.80 12.29 -4.75
N LEU A 143 28.98 13.32 -4.47
CA LEU A 143 29.09 14.63 -5.12
C LEU A 143 30.41 15.35 -4.78
N LYS A 144 30.95 15.18 -3.57
CA LYS A 144 32.25 15.77 -3.19
C LYS A 144 33.42 15.21 -3.99
N THR A 145 33.41 13.93 -4.33
CA THR A 145 34.53 13.29 -5.06
C THR A 145 34.66 13.74 -6.51
N SER A 146 33.56 14.05 -7.20
CA SER A 146 33.62 14.56 -8.58
C SER A 146 34.09 16.01 -8.67
N VAL A 147 33.78 16.84 -7.67
CA VAL A 147 34.27 18.23 -7.58
C VAL A 147 35.75 18.29 -7.18
N LEU A 148 36.21 17.38 -6.31
CA LEU A 148 37.62 17.33 -5.88
C LEU A 148 38.59 17.04 -7.04
N MET A 149 38.19 16.27 -8.06
CA MET A 149 39.05 15.97 -9.22
C MET A 149 39.31 17.16 -10.15
N GLN A 150 38.49 18.21 -10.14
CA GLN A 150 38.74 19.42 -10.94
C GLN A 150 39.61 20.46 -10.20
N SER A 151 39.73 20.36 -8.87
CA SER A 151 40.48 21.34 -8.06
C SER A 151 41.99 21.12 -8.01
N SER A 152 42.49 19.95 -8.44
CA SER A 152 43.91 19.56 -8.28
C SER A 152 44.90 20.29 -9.21
N LYS A 153 44.45 21.20 -10.07
CA LYS A 153 45.33 21.96 -10.99
C LYS A 153 45.43 23.46 -10.69
N MET A 154 44.78 23.98 -9.65
CA MET A 154 44.76 25.42 -9.39
C MET A 154 45.69 25.80 -8.23
N LYS A 155 46.95 26.15 -8.54
CA LYS A 155 47.84 26.81 -7.58
C LYS A 155 47.44 28.28 -7.45
N LEU A 156 46.63 28.60 -6.44
CA LEU A 156 46.27 29.98 -6.09
C LEU A 156 47.01 30.42 -4.82
N ASN A 157 47.89 31.40 -4.97
CA ASN A 157 48.39 32.21 -3.85
C ASN A 157 47.32 33.23 -3.49
N LEU A 158 46.45 32.93 -2.52
CA LEU A 158 45.45 33.86 -2.00
C LEU A 158 45.87 34.35 -0.60
N SER A 159 45.86 35.67 -0.38
CA SER A 159 46.08 36.28 0.93
C SER A 159 45.00 35.85 1.92
N SER A 160 45.38 35.67 3.19
CA SER A 160 44.50 35.20 4.27
C SER A 160 43.22 36.03 4.49
N THR A 161 43.21 37.29 4.06
CA THR A 161 42.07 38.21 4.15
C THR A 161 40.96 37.93 3.12
N LEU A 162 41.27 37.26 2.00
CA LEU A 162 40.29 36.87 0.99
C LEU A 162 39.68 35.49 1.25
N LEU A 163 40.28 34.66 2.12
CA LEU A 163 39.78 33.31 2.38
C LEU A 163 38.50 33.29 3.24
N LEU A 164 38.31 34.25 4.15
CA LEU A 164 37.16 34.26 5.06
C LEU A 164 35.79 34.41 4.35
N PRO A 165 35.61 35.34 3.38
CA PRO A 165 34.36 35.45 2.63
C PRO A 165 34.06 34.20 1.79
N TRP A 166 35.08 33.61 1.15
CA TRP A 166 34.91 32.38 0.38
C TRP A 166 34.63 31.17 1.28
N LEU A 167 35.25 31.09 2.47
CA LEU A 167 34.95 30.07 3.46
C LEU A 167 33.52 30.23 4.00
N LEU A 168 33.05 31.46 4.22
CA LEU A 168 31.66 31.74 4.61
C LEU A 168 30.68 31.37 3.49
N VAL A 169 30.95 31.75 2.23
CA VAL A 169 30.14 31.34 1.06
C VAL A 169 30.14 29.81 0.91
N PHE A 170 31.29 29.15 1.15
CA PHE A 170 31.42 27.70 1.11
C PHE A 170 30.67 27.02 2.28
N LEU A 171 30.74 27.59 3.50
CA LEU A 171 30.03 27.10 4.67
C LEU A 171 28.51 27.33 4.57
N THR A 172 28.06 28.45 3.98
CA THR A 172 26.64 28.72 3.72
C THR A 172 26.09 27.86 2.57
N SER A 173 26.91 27.52 1.57
CA SER A 173 26.51 26.58 0.50
C SER A 173 26.51 25.12 0.97
N ILE A 174 27.24 24.76 2.02
CA ILE A 174 27.19 23.43 2.65
C ILE A 174 25.91 23.21 3.47
N GLN A 175 25.20 24.27 3.87
CA GLN A 175 23.99 24.19 4.71
C GLN A 175 22.65 24.24 3.95
N MET A 176 22.67 24.27 2.62
CA MET A 176 21.44 24.08 1.86
C MET A 176 21.12 22.59 1.81
N GLU A 177 20.40 22.09 2.81
CA GLU A 177 19.48 20.99 2.55
C GLU A 177 18.53 21.50 1.47
N GLU A 178 18.68 21.02 0.23
CA GLU A 178 17.67 21.25 -0.80
C GLU A 178 16.35 20.65 -0.27
N VAL A 179 15.51 21.51 0.30
CA VAL A 179 14.13 21.15 0.64
C VAL A 179 13.39 21.02 -0.68
N SER A 180 13.51 19.85 -1.31
CA SER A 180 12.83 19.53 -2.55
C SER A 180 11.38 19.21 -2.23
N SER A 181 10.50 20.20 -2.37
CA SER A 181 9.06 19.96 -2.38
C SER A 181 8.69 19.28 -3.70
N ALA A 182 7.76 18.34 -3.63
CA ALA A 182 7.27 17.58 -4.78
C ALA A 182 5.76 17.77 -4.86
N LYS A 183 5.25 17.95 -6.07
CA LYS A 183 3.82 17.97 -6.34
C LYS A 183 3.35 16.55 -6.66
N ILE A 184 2.73 15.91 -5.68
CA ILE A 184 2.36 14.50 -5.67
C ILE A 184 0.86 14.34 -5.90
N LEU A 185 0.49 13.56 -6.90
CA LEU A 185 -0.90 13.16 -7.14
C LEU A 185 -1.12 11.74 -6.63
N THR A 186 -2.11 11.50 -5.76
CA THR A 186 -2.67 10.15 -5.60
C THR A 186 -3.97 10.03 -6.36
N ILE A 187 -4.16 8.95 -7.13
CA ILE A 187 -5.38 8.73 -7.90
C ILE A 187 -5.99 7.35 -7.69
N SER A 188 -7.30 7.35 -7.43
CA SER A 188 -8.13 6.15 -7.38
C SER A 188 -9.57 6.48 -7.75
N PHE A 189 -10.13 5.77 -8.73
CA PHE A 189 -11.55 5.87 -9.09
C PHE A 189 -12.42 4.88 -8.33
N MET A 190 -11.82 3.82 -7.78
CA MET A 190 -12.42 2.72 -7.03
C MET A 190 -11.68 2.52 -5.69
N SER A 191 -12.28 2.89 -4.56
CA SER A 191 -11.62 2.78 -3.25
C SER A 191 -12.65 2.78 -2.13
N SER A 192 -12.53 1.81 -1.25
CA SER A 192 -13.23 1.81 0.04
C SER A 192 -12.43 2.56 1.10
N LYS A 193 -13.05 2.76 2.27
CA LYS A 193 -12.35 3.25 3.48
C LYS A 193 -11.20 2.30 3.88
N SER A 194 -11.39 0.98 3.76
CA SER A 194 -10.36 0.00 4.07
C SER A 194 -9.18 0.04 3.09
N HIS A 195 -9.40 0.42 1.83
CA HIS A 195 -8.30 0.64 0.89
C HIS A 195 -7.52 1.91 1.26
N ARG A 196 -8.25 3.03 1.45
CA ARG A 196 -7.69 4.36 1.70
C ARG A 196 -6.86 4.43 2.99
N ILE A 197 -7.36 3.85 4.08
CA ILE A 197 -6.73 3.93 5.40
C ILE A 197 -5.29 3.39 5.40
N THR A 198 -4.97 2.43 4.52
CA THR A 198 -3.68 1.74 4.53
C THR A 198 -2.51 2.62 4.08
N TYR A 199 -2.75 3.59 3.20
CA TYR A 199 -1.73 4.51 2.67
C TYR A 199 -1.99 5.99 2.98
N GLU A 200 -3.14 6.34 3.57
CA GLU A 200 -3.41 7.70 4.02
C GLU A 200 -2.35 8.28 4.98
N PRO A 201 -1.77 7.53 5.94
CA PRO A 201 -0.69 8.02 6.78
C PRO A 201 0.52 8.49 5.97
N LEU A 202 0.92 7.74 4.93
CA LEU A 202 2.02 8.10 4.04
C LEU A 202 1.76 9.46 3.37
N LEU A 203 0.58 9.65 2.81
CA LEU A 203 0.26 10.89 2.11
C LEU A 203 0.22 12.10 3.04
N ARG A 204 -0.30 11.92 4.26
CA ARG A 204 -0.34 12.99 5.27
C ARG A 204 1.06 13.32 5.78
N GLU A 205 1.91 12.31 5.94
CA GLU A 205 3.30 12.52 6.35
C GLU A 205 4.10 13.25 5.27
N LEU A 206 3.93 12.89 3.99
CA LEU A 206 4.53 13.63 2.87
C LEU A 206 4.08 15.09 2.85
N ALA A 207 2.79 15.36 3.08
CA ALA A 207 2.27 16.74 3.15
C ALA A 207 2.89 17.55 4.31
N ARG A 208 3.06 16.92 5.49
CA ARG A 208 3.71 17.53 6.66
C ARG A 208 5.19 17.83 6.45
N ARG A 209 5.85 17.00 5.66
CA ARG A 209 7.25 17.19 5.24
C ARG A 209 7.45 18.25 4.17
N GLY A 210 6.36 18.86 3.67
CA GLY A 210 6.40 20.01 2.78
C GLY A 210 6.08 19.73 1.32
N HIS A 211 5.76 18.48 0.96
CA HIS A 211 5.26 18.14 -0.37
C HIS A 211 3.83 18.63 -0.58
N GLU A 212 3.49 19.01 -1.80
CA GLU A 212 2.12 19.35 -2.19
C GLU A 212 1.38 18.07 -2.60
N VAL A 213 0.51 17.58 -1.74
CA VAL A 213 -0.20 16.31 -1.97
C VAL A 213 -1.64 16.58 -2.40
N THR A 214 -2.00 16.10 -3.58
CA THR A 214 -3.39 16.10 -4.06
C THR A 214 -3.92 14.68 -4.13
N ALA A 215 -5.03 14.41 -3.42
CA ALA A 215 -5.71 13.14 -3.44
C ALA A 215 -7.02 13.21 -4.23
N ILE A 216 -7.07 12.51 -5.36
CA ILE A 216 -8.28 12.37 -6.16
C ILE A 216 -8.90 10.98 -5.97
N GLY A 217 -10.15 10.97 -5.52
CA GLY A 217 -10.89 9.72 -5.36
C GLY A 217 -12.22 9.85 -4.60
N PRO A 218 -12.86 8.71 -4.33
CA PRO A 218 -14.17 8.63 -3.69
C PRO A 218 -14.15 8.95 -2.18
N ILE A 219 -13.04 8.68 -1.51
CA ILE A 219 -12.86 8.79 -0.05
C ILE A 219 -11.97 10.00 0.20
N LEU A 220 -12.53 10.98 0.90
CA LEU A 220 -11.79 12.19 1.25
C LEU A 220 -11.06 12.01 2.58
N SER A 221 -9.86 12.57 2.63
CA SER A 221 -9.10 12.73 3.86
C SER A 221 -9.56 13.97 4.63
N LYS A 222 -9.17 14.05 5.91
CA LYS A 222 -9.33 15.30 6.66
C LYS A 222 -8.45 16.41 6.06
N ASP A 223 -8.93 17.64 6.16
CA ASP A 223 -8.18 18.80 5.66
C ASP A 223 -6.89 19.00 6.46
N GLU A 224 -5.81 19.26 5.73
CA GLU A 224 -4.47 19.44 6.28
C GLU A 224 -3.66 20.41 5.41
N LYS A 225 -2.67 21.08 6.01
CA LYS A 225 -1.76 21.95 5.26
C LYS A 225 -1.02 21.13 4.20
N ASN A 226 -0.91 21.70 3.00
CA ASN A 226 -0.31 21.05 1.82
C ASN A 226 -1.03 19.76 1.35
N PHE A 227 -2.26 19.52 1.82
CA PHE A 227 -3.06 18.39 1.41
C PHE A 227 -4.37 18.86 0.77
N LYS A 228 -4.62 18.46 -0.48
CA LYS A 228 -5.81 18.80 -1.24
C LYS A 228 -6.63 17.57 -1.58
N ASN A 229 -7.92 17.61 -1.29
CA ASN A 229 -8.88 16.58 -1.70
C ASN A 229 -9.58 16.96 -3.01
N ILE A 230 -9.77 15.97 -3.89
CA ILE A 230 -10.61 16.07 -5.10
C ILE A 230 -11.56 14.87 -5.11
N GLN A 231 -12.85 15.15 -4.92
CA GLN A 231 -13.89 14.13 -4.92
C GLN A 231 -14.18 13.62 -6.34
N THR A 232 -14.21 12.30 -6.53
CA THR A 232 -14.71 11.65 -7.75
C THR A 232 -16.16 11.17 -7.57
N ILE A 233 -16.60 10.20 -8.36
CA ILE A 233 -17.96 9.67 -8.30
C ILE A 233 -18.29 9.11 -6.91
N ASN A 234 -19.58 9.17 -6.54
CA ASN A 234 -20.08 8.43 -5.38
C ASN A 234 -20.20 6.94 -5.74
N GLN A 235 -19.33 6.12 -5.16
CA GLN A 235 -19.27 4.70 -5.46
C GLN A 235 -20.47 3.93 -4.95
N GLU A 236 -20.97 4.24 -3.76
CA GLU A 236 -22.13 3.56 -3.17
C GLU A 236 -23.34 3.69 -4.10
N LYS A 237 -23.57 4.90 -4.62
CA LYS A 237 -24.62 5.17 -5.60
C LYS A 237 -24.39 4.44 -6.93
N SER A 238 -23.15 4.22 -7.34
CA SER A 238 -22.84 3.45 -8.55
C SER A 238 -23.06 1.94 -8.33
N PHE A 239 -22.71 1.42 -7.16
CA PHE A 239 -22.93 0.01 -6.80
C PHE A 239 -24.41 -0.31 -6.57
N SER A 240 -25.20 0.64 -6.09
CA SER A 240 -26.64 0.46 -5.86
C SER A 240 -27.49 0.41 -7.13
N LYS A 241 -26.94 0.74 -8.31
CA LYS A 241 -27.67 0.73 -9.60
C LYS A 241 -27.82 -0.66 -10.23
N GLY A 242 -27.17 -1.69 -9.68
CA GLY A 242 -27.26 -3.06 -10.18
C GLY A 242 -27.70 -4.04 -9.10
N PRO A 243 -27.84 -5.35 -9.41
CA PRO A 243 -28.11 -6.35 -8.40
C PRO A 243 -27.06 -6.26 -7.29
N ASN A 244 -27.57 -6.33 -6.05
CA ASN A 244 -26.77 -6.28 -4.84
C ASN A 244 -25.82 -7.49 -4.84
N PHE A 245 -24.52 -7.21 -4.75
CA PHE A 245 -23.50 -8.23 -4.76
C PHE A 245 -23.60 -9.17 -3.54
N PHE A 246 -24.05 -8.64 -2.40
CA PHE A 246 -24.29 -9.44 -1.20
C PHE A 246 -25.42 -10.45 -1.40
N ASP A 247 -26.54 -10.01 -1.97
CA ASP A 247 -27.68 -10.88 -2.26
C ASP A 247 -27.34 -11.91 -3.34
N LEU A 248 -26.53 -11.53 -4.33
CA LEU A 248 -26.03 -12.46 -5.34
C LEU A 248 -25.13 -13.52 -4.70
N LYS A 249 -24.26 -13.14 -3.76
CA LYS A 249 -23.37 -14.05 -3.04
C LYS A 249 -24.16 -15.04 -2.20
N LEU A 250 -25.12 -14.59 -1.40
CA LEU A 250 -25.93 -15.46 -0.54
C LEU A 250 -26.73 -16.51 -1.35
N ASN A 251 -27.11 -16.18 -2.58
CA ASN A 251 -27.88 -17.07 -3.45
C ASN A 251 -27.02 -17.95 -4.36
N MET A 252 -25.69 -17.80 -4.36
CA MET A 252 -24.78 -18.63 -5.14
C MET A 252 -24.10 -19.70 -4.28
N PRO A 253 -24.06 -20.97 -4.74
CA PRO A 253 -23.23 -21.99 -4.11
C PRO A 253 -21.76 -21.57 -4.08
N ALA A 254 -21.04 -21.81 -2.98
CA ALA A 254 -19.64 -21.39 -2.79
C ALA A 254 -18.68 -21.87 -3.90
N TRP A 255 -18.96 -23.03 -4.52
CA TRP A 255 -18.17 -23.54 -5.65
C TRP A 255 -18.40 -22.74 -6.95
N LEU A 256 -19.62 -22.20 -7.15
CA LEU A 256 -19.95 -21.28 -8.25
C LEU A 256 -19.32 -19.90 -8.01
N GLU A 257 -19.34 -19.39 -6.78
CA GLU A 257 -18.59 -18.18 -6.39
C GLU A 257 -17.09 -18.33 -6.71
N GLY A 258 -16.48 -19.45 -6.33
CA GLY A 258 -15.09 -19.75 -6.67
C GLY A 258 -14.84 -19.91 -8.18
N PHE A 259 -15.86 -20.21 -8.98
CA PHE A 259 -15.77 -20.29 -10.44
C PHE A 259 -15.82 -18.91 -11.10
N PHE A 260 -16.50 -17.97 -10.46
CA PHE A 260 -16.85 -16.68 -11.02
C PHE A 260 -15.87 -15.59 -10.56
N ASN A 261 -14.95 -15.20 -11.45
CA ASN A 261 -13.97 -14.15 -11.16
C ASN A 261 -14.67 -12.79 -10.93
N ALA A 262 -14.27 -12.05 -9.88
CA ALA A 262 -14.82 -10.72 -9.58
C ALA A 262 -14.81 -9.77 -10.79
N TYR A 263 -13.80 -9.86 -11.66
CA TYR A 263 -13.69 -9.07 -12.88
C TYR A 263 -14.69 -9.46 -13.97
N LEU A 264 -15.24 -10.69 -13.98
CA LEU A 264 -16.35 -11.04 -14.87
C LEU A 264 -17.65 -10.33 -14.46
N PHE A 265 -17.91 -10.20 -13.17
CA PHE A 265 -19.14 -9.58 -12.66
C PHE A 265 -19.03 -8.06 -12.56
N LEU A 266 -17.89 -7.58 -12.08
CA LEU A 266 -17.66 -6.17 -11.83
C LEU A 266 -17.03 -5.48 -13.03
N GLY A 267 -16.43 -6.18 -14.00
CA GLY A 267 -15.65 -5.58 -15.08
C GLY A 267 -16.37 -4.45 -15.81
N HIS A 268 -17.59 -4.72 -16.31
CA HIS A 268 -18.43 -3.69 -16.95
C HIS A 268 -18.78 -2.54 -16.01
N ARG A 269 -19.06 -2.81 -14.72
CA ARG A 269 -19.36 -1.76 -13.73
C ARG A 269 -18.13 -0.90 -13.43
N LEU A 270 -16.96 -1.52 -13.26
CA LEU A 270 -15.68 -0.84 -13.04
C LEU A 270 -15.39 0.07 -14.23
N VAL A 271 -15.51 -0.42 -15.47
CA VAL A 271 -15.31 0.40 -16.67
C VAL A 271 -16.34 1.52 -16.77
N GLY A 272 -17.62 1.27 -16.46
CA GLY A 272 -18.65 2.32 -16.40
C GLY A 272 -18.31 3.41 -15.38
N MET A 273 -17.84 3.03 -14.19
CA MET A 273 -17.36 3.96 -13.16
C MET A 273 -16.13 4.76 -13.62
N CYS A 274 -15.27 4.17 -14.46
CA CYS A 274 -14.20 4.90 -15.10
C CYS A 274 -14.74 5.96 -16.05
N HIS A 275 -15.66 5.61 -16.96
CA HIS A 275 -16.29 6.57 -17.86
C HIS A 275 -16.89 7.77 -17.10
N ASP A 276 -17.66 7.48 -16.06
CA ASP A 276 -18.28 8.52 -15.23
C ASP A 276 -17.21 9.41 -14.55
N SER A 277 -16.12 8.81 -14.07
CA SER A 277 -15.02 9.54 -13.41
C SER A 277 -14.21 10.39 -14.38
N TYR A 278 -13.82 9.85 -15.55
CA TYR A 278 -13.08 10.61 -16.57
C TYR A 278 -13.86 11.84 -17.04
N ASN A 279 -15.19 11.77 -17.13
CA ASN A 279 -16.01 12.90 -17.59
C ASN A 279 -16.15 14.03 -16.56
N LEU A 280 -15.62 13.88 -15.34
CA LEU A 280 -15.68 14.92 -14.33
C LEU A 280 -14.73 16.08 -14.66
N PRO A 281 -15.18 17.35 -14.62
CA PRO A 281 -14.33 18.51 -14.92
C PRO A 281 -13.08 18.59 -14.05
N GLN A 282 -13.17 18.19 -12.78
CA GLN A 282 -12.03 18.14 -11.87
C GLN A 282 -10.98 17.07 -12.25
N VAL A 283 -11.40 15.95 -12.85
CA VAL A 283 -10.48 14.91 -13.36
C VAL A 283 -9.78 15.41 -14.62
N GLN A 284 -10.53 16.04 -15.53
CA GLN A 284 -9.97 16.67 -16.72
C GLN A 284 -8.99 17.79 -16.38
N LYS A 285 -9.23 18.55 -15.31
CA LYS A 285 -8.28 19.54 -14.81
C LYS A 285 -6.96 18.91 -14.37
N VAL A 286 -7.00 17.79 -13.64
CA VAL A 286 -5.80 17.07 -13.19
C VAL A 286 -4.94 16.59 -14.36
N LEU A 287 -5.57 16.15 -15.45
CA LEU A 287 -4.89 15.75 -16.70
C LEU A 287 -4.11 16.89 -17.37
N ASN A 288 -4.53 18.14 -17.16
CA ASN A 288 -3.90 19.33 -17.74
C ASN A 288 -2.85 19.96 -16.82
N GLU A 289 -2.65 19.42 -15.62
CA GLU A 289 -1.63 19.87 -14.67
C GLU A 289 -0.37 19.01 -14.76
N THR A 290 0.78 19.60 -14.44
CA THR A 290 2.03 18.86 -14.27
C THR A 290 2.18 18.34 -12.84
N TRP A 291 2.86 17.21 -12.72
CA TRP A 291 3.08 16.50 -11.46
C TRP A 291 4.51 15.93 -11.43
N ASP A 292 5.15 15.98 -10.27
CA ASP A 292 6.48 15.38 -10.07
C ASP A 292 6.40 13.87 -9.84
N MET A 293 5.25 13.41 -9.33
CA MET A 293 5.01 12.01 -9.04
C MET A 293 3.51 11.68 -9.03
N VAL A 294 3.18 10.47 -9.49
CA VAL A 294 1.87 9.87 -9.33
C VAL A 294 1.94 8.62 -8.46
N PHE A 295 1.08 8.58 -7.45
CA PHE A 295 0.83 7.46 -6.58
C PHE A 295 -0.50 6.81 -6.96
N PHE A 296 -0.49 5.55 -7.33
CA PHE A 296 -1.68 4.90 -7.87
C PHE A 296 -1.86 3.48 -7.30
N THR A 297 -3.11 3.14 -7.02
CA THR A 297 -3.47 1.82 -6.49
C THR A 297 -4.17 0.99 -7.57
N PRO A 298 -3.55 -0.05 -8.14
CA PRO A 298 -4.05 -0.71 -9.34
C PRO A 298 -5.26 -1.62 -9.15
N LEU A 299 -5.40 -2.23 -7.97
CA LEU A 299 -6.49 -3.17 -7.70
C LEU A 299 -7.85 -2.52 -7.97
N LEU A 300 -8.62 -3.09 -8.91
CA LEU A 300 -9.93 -2.59 -9.36
C LEU A 300 -9.88 -1.19 -10.01
N ASN A 301 -8.72 -0.71 -10.43
CA ASN A 301 -8.49 0.65 -10.93
C ASN A 301 -7.75 0.64 -12.28
N GLU A 302 -7.76 -0.46 -13.00
CA GLU A 302 -6.89 -0.69 -14.16
C GLU A 302 -7.19 0.25 -15.34
N CYS A 303 -8.36 0.88 -15.37
CA CYS A 303 -8.65 1.95 -16.34
C CYS A 303 -7.86 3.25 -16.10
N LEU A 304 -7.19 3.41 -14.95
CA LEU A 304 -6.35 4.56 -14.64
C LEU A 304 -4.97 4.48 -15.28
N TYR A 305 -4.54 3.31 -15.77
CA TYR A 305 -3.22 3.15 -16.38
C TYR A 305 -3.01 4.12 -17.55
N GLY A 306 -4.03 4.34 -18.39
CA GLY A 306 -3.93 5.32 -19.47
C GLY A 306 -3.73 6.76 -18.99
N LEU A 307 -4.40 7.14 -17.89
CA LEU A 307 -4.21 8.45 -17.27
C LEU A 307 -2.80 8.57 -16.67
N VAL A 308 -2.36 7.56 -15.92
CA VAL A 308 -1.00 7.51 -15.34
C VAL A 308 0.06 7.67 -16.43
N TYR A 309 -0.11 6.98 -17.57
CA TYR A 309 0.76 7.13 -18.72
C TYR A 309 0.74 8.55 -19.31
N LYS A 310 -0.44 9.16 -19.45
CA LYS A 310 -0.58 10.53 -19.98
C LYS A 310 0.06 11.60 -19.09
N LEU A 311 0.06 11.40 -17.77
CA LEU A 311 0.76 12.30 -16.85
C LEU A 311 2.29 12.26 -17.04
N ASN A 312 2.83 11.17 -17.60
CA ASN A 312 4.23 11.02 -17.97
C ASN A 312 5.21 11.44 -16.86
N THR A 313 4.99 10.90 -15.66
CA THR A 313 5.73 11.26 -14.44
C THR A 313 6.17 10.02 -13.67
N THR A 314 7.01 10.19 -12.65
CA THR A 314 7.45 9.09 -11.79
C THR A 314 6.26 8.39 -11.18
N THR A 315 6.14 7.08 -11.39
CA THR A 315 4.98 6.28 -10.98
C THR A 315 5.35 5.39 -9.80
N VAL A 316 4.65 5.58 -8.69
CA VAL A 316 4.69 4.74 -7.50
C VAL A 316 3.40 3.92 -7.45
N ILE A 317 3.54 2.60 -7.50
CA ILE A 317 2.40 1.69 -7.32
C ILE A 317 2.26 1.36 -5.84
N TYR A 318 1.02 1.34 -5.35
CA TYR A 318 0.72 0.85 -4.01
C TYR A 318 -0.34 -0.24 -4.02
N THR A 319 -0.03 -1.38 -3.41
CA THR A 319 -0.96 -2.50 -3.27
C THR A 319 -1.49 -2.56 -1.83
N GLN A 320 -2.81 -2.63 -1.69
CA GLN A 320 -3.50 -2.67 -0.39
C GLN A 320 -3.27 -4.00 0.37
N THR A 321 -2.66 -4.97 -0.30
CA THR A 321 -2.34 -6.32 0.18
C THR A 321 -1.04 -6.76 -0.49
N THR A 322 -0.71 -8.04 -0.39
CA THR A 322 0.38 -8.63 -1.17
C THR A 322 0.20 -8.36 -2.67
N VAL A 323 1.31 -8.21 -3.41
CA VAL A 323 1.26 -8.00 -4.86
C VAL A 323 0.49 -9.15 -5.51
N PHE A 324 -0.63 -8.86 -6.13
CA PHE A 324 -1.47 -9.87 -6.76
C PHE A 324 -0.76 -10.52 -7.96
N THR A 325 -1.22 -11.70 -8.35
CA THR A 325 -0.48 -12.60 -9.25
C THR A 325 -0.14 -11.95 -10.59
N TRP A 326 -1.09 -11.25 -11.20
CA TRP A 326 -0.89 -10.61 -12.51
C TRP A 326 0.10 -9.43 -12.48
N LEU A 327 0.09 -8.60 -11.44
CA LEU A 327 1.09 -7.53 -11.30
C LEU A 327 2.47 -8.11 -11.01
N ALA A 328 2.57 -9.18 -10.20
CA ALA A 328 3.84 -9.87 -9.99
C ALA A 328 4.43 -10.39 -11.32
N ASP A 329 3.60 -11.02 -12.15
CA ASP A 329 4.01 -11.54 -13.46
C ASP A 329 4.47 -10.40 -14.39
N ASN A 330 3.77 -9.26 -14.40
CA ASN A 330 4.12 -8.12 -15.24
C ASN A 330 5.40 -7.40 -14.79
N LEU A 331 5.64 -7.33 -13.47
CA LEU A 331 6.88 -6.79 -12.89
C LEU A 331 8.06 -7.78 -12.97
N GLY A 332 7.83 -9.03 -13.37
CA GLY A 332 8.87 -10.07 -13.42
C GLY A 332 9.24 -10.66 -12.05
N THR A 333 8.40 -10.44 -11.02
CA THR A 333 8.58 -11.08 -9.71
C THR A 333 8.15 -12.54 -9.78
N PRO A 334 8.97 -13.51 -9.30
CA PRO A 334 8.60 -14.91 -9.30
C PRO A 334 7.33 -15.17 -8.50
N ASN A 335 6.33 -15.78 -9.16
CA ASN A 335 5.02 -16.04 -8.59
C ASN A 335 4.56 -17.50 -8.84
N PRO A 336 5.24 -18.48 -8.24
CA PRO A 336 4.97 -19.89 -8.48
C PRO A 336 3.63 -20.36 -7.86
N PRO A 337 2.66 -20.84 -8.66
CA PRO A 337 1.35 -21.27 -8.17
C PRO A 337 1.38 -22.57 -7.34
N SER A 338 2.55 -23.17 -7.13
CA SER A 338 2.70 -24.35 -6.27
C SER A 338 2.69 -24.01 -4.76
N HIS A 339 2.97 -22.76 -4.40
CA HIS A 339 2.97 -22.28 -3.01
C HIS A 339 2.48 -20.84 -2.83
N VAL A 340 2.41 -20.04 -3.90
CA VAL A 340 1.73 -18.74 -3.88
C VAL A 340 0.28 -18.94 -4.32
N SER A 341 -0.65 -18.75 -3.39
CA SER A 341 -2.08 -18.87 -3.67
C SER A 341 -2.59 -17.67 -4.47
N SER A 342 -3.52 -17.88 -5.41
CA SER A 342 -4.32 -16.77 -5.93
C SER A 342 -5.09 -16.11 -4.78
N ILE A 343 -5.10 -14.77 -4.77
CA ILE A 343 -5.79 -13.96 -3.76
C ILE A 343 -7.31 -14.26 -3.71
N LEU A 344 -7.87 -14.81 -4.79
CA LEU A 344 -9.30 -15.05 -4.93
C LEU A 344 -9.79 -16.41 -4.38
N ILE A 345 -8.91 -17.39 -4.20
CA ILE A 345 -9.28 -18.73 -3.68
C ILE A 345 -8.84 -18.97 -2.24
N GLY A 346 -7.97 -18.10 -1.75
CA GLY A 346 -7.77 -17.94 -0.33
C GLY A 346 -7.12 -19.10 0.41
N TYR A 347 -6.40 -19.96 -0.32
CA TYR A 347 -5.49 -20.93 0.27
C TYR A 347 -4.32 -20.23 0.96
N ASP A 348 -3.63 -20.98 1.81
CA ASP A 348 -2.41 -20.57 2.49
C ASP A 348 -1.19 -21.30 1.90
N GLU A 349 -0.01 -21.06 2.45
CA GLU A 349 1.25 -21.64 1.98
C GLU A 349 1.33 -23.18 2.12
N ARG A 350 0.52 -23.78 3.00
CA ARG A 350 0.45 -25.23 3.22
C ARG A 350 -0.73 -25.84 2.47
N MET A 351 -0.58 -25.91 1.14
CA MET A 351 -1.50 -26.64 0.26
C MET A 351 -1.11 -28.10 0.09
N ASN A 352 -2.09 -29.02 0.19
CA ASN A 352 -1.94 -30.40 -0.26
C ASN A 352 -1.92 -30.48 -1.80
N PHE A 353 -1.66 -31.67 -2.36
CA PHE A 353 -1.55 -31.85 -3.82
C PHE A 353 -2.80 -31.36 -4.59
N GLY A 354 -4.01 -31.70 -4.12
CA GLY A 354 -5.26 -31.29 -4.77
C GLY A 354 -5.47 -29.77 -4.72
N GLN A 355 -5.18 -29.14 -3.59
CA GLN A 355 -5.24 -27.69 -3.42
C GLN A 355 -4.22 -26.98 -4.33
N ARG A 356 -3.01 -27.53 -4.46
CA ARG A 356 -2.00 -26.99 -5.40
C ARG A 356 -2.48 -27.10 -6.84
N PHE A 357 -3.01 -28.25 -7.23
CA PHE A 357 -3.56 -28.46 -8.58
C PHE A 357 -4.67 -27.45 -8.89
N PHE A 358 -5.62 -27.29 -7.95
CA PHE A 358 -6.68 -26.30 -8.10
C PHE A 358 -6.15 -24.87 -8.11
N ASN A 359 -5.14 -24.55 -7.30
CA ASN A 359 -4.52 -23.22 -7.32
C ASN A 359 -3.82 -22.90 -8.64
N VAL A 360 -3.15 -23.87 -9.26
CA VAL A 360 -2.58 -23.73 -10.60
C VAL A 360 -3.68 -23.46 -11.62
N PHE A 361 -4.73 -24.30 -11.63
CA PHE A 361 -5.88 -24.10 -12.51
C PHE A 361 -6.49 -22.71 -12.33
N ARG A 362 -6.70 -22.29 -11.07
CA ARG A 362 -7.23 -20.98 -10.74
C ARG A 362 -6.34 -19.85 -11.23
N SER A 363 -5.03 -19.96 -11.05
CA SER A 363 -4.09 -18.92 -11.45
C SER A 363 -4.11 -18.72 -12.97
N VAL A 364 -4.17 -19.82 -13.73
CA VAL A 364 -4.34 -19.78 -15.20
C VAL A 364 -5.68 -19.17 -15.59
N TYR A 365 -6.76 -19.55 -14.89
CA TYR A 365 -8.09 -18.99 -15.11
C TYR A 365 -8.13 -17.48 -14.86
N ASP A 366 -7.61 -17.00 -13.72
CA ASP A 366 -7.55 -15.58 -13.38
C ASP A 366 -6.72 -14.80 -14.41
N TRP A 367 -5.57 -15.34 -14.80
CA TRP A 367 -4.73 -14.76 -15.85
C TRP A 367 -5.49 -14.65 -17.18
N ALA A 368 -6.22 -15.69 -17.59
CA ALA A 368 -6.98 -15.69 -18.83
C ALA A 368 -8.13 -14.67 -18.81
N ILE A 369 -8.90 -14.61 -17.73
CA ILE A 369 -9.98 -13.62 -17.57
C ILE A 369 -9.43 -12.19 -17.64
N LEU A 370 -8.32 -11.92 -16.96
CA LEU A 370 -7.72 -10.59 -16.99
C LEU A 370 -7.20 -10.23 -18.37
N ASN A 371 -6.42 -11.10 -19.01
CA ASN A 371 -5.74 -10.77 -20.27
C ASN A 371 -6.64 -10.83 -21.50
N PHE A 372 -7.64 -11.70 -21.54
CA PHE A 372 -8.52 -11.87 -22.71
C PHE A 372 -9.87 -11.17 -22.60
N TYR A 373 -10.31 -10.80 -21.39
CA TYR A 373 -11.61 -10.15 -21.18
C TYR A 373 -11.49 -8.77 -20.55
N TYR A 374 -10.96 -8.67 -19.32
CA TYR A 374 -11.04 -7.42 -18.56
C TYR A 374 -10.04 -6.35 -19.01
N PHE A 375 -8.76 -6.69 -19.17
CA PHE A 375 -7.74 -5.74 -19.61
C PHE A 375 -8.05 -5.17 -20.99
N PRO A 376 -8.39 -5.95 -22.04
CA PRO A 376 -8.79 -5.38 -23.32
C PRO A 376 -9.92 -4.35 -23.20
N MET A 377 -10.91 -4.62 -22.34
CA MET A 377 -12.02 -3.70 -22.08
C MET A 377 -11.55 -2.40 -21.40
N ALA A 378 -10.75 -2.50 -20.33
CA ALA A 378 -10.19 -1.34 -19.63
C ALA A 378 -9.26 -0.51 -20.53
N GLN A 379 -8.46 -1.19 -21.37
CA GLN A 379 -7.56 -0.57 -22.34
C GLN A 379 -8.32 0.19 -23.42
N SER A 380 -9.36 -0.41 -23.97
CA SER A 380 -10.26 0.26 -24.92
C SER A 380 -10.89 1.50 -24.29
N ALA A 381 -11.34 1.41 -23.04
CA ALA A 381 -11.96 2.52 -22.33
C ALA A 381 -11.00 3.70 -22.16
N TYR A 382 -9.80 3.49 -21.62
CA TYR A 382 -8.88 4.62 -21.41
C TYR A 382 -8.34 5.21 -22.72
N ARG A 383 -8.11 4.41 -23.77
CA ARG A 383 -7.68 4.90 -25.09
C ARG A 383 -8.74 5.80 -25.71
N THR A 384 -10.00 5.37 -25.63
CA THR A 384 -11.15 6.13 -26.14
C THR A 384 -11.36 7.42 -25.33
N LEU A 385 -11.38 7.32 -24.00
CA LEU A 385 -11.63 8.46 -23.10
C LEU A 385 -10.54 9.54 -23.17
N LEU A 386 -9.30 9.14 -23.44
CA LEU A 386 -8.16 10.04 -23.58
C LEU A 386 -7.90 10.47 -25.04
N GLY A 387 -8.70 9.98 -25.99
CA GLY A 387 -8.56 10.30 -27.41
C GLY A 387 -7.22 9.87 -28.02
N ASP A 388 -6.58 8.83 -27.48
CA ASP A 388 -5.26 8.39 -27.91
C ASP A 388 -5.17 6.86 -27.99
N PRO A 389 -5.23 6.28 -29.21
CA PRO A 389 -5.14 4.85 -29.41
C PRO A 389 -3.71 4.30 -29.22
N THR A 390 -2.70 5.16 -29.15
CA THR A 390 -1.28 4.76 -29.06
C THR A 390 -0.83 4.49 -27.63
N ILE A 391 -1.66 4.81 -26.63
CA ILE A 391 -1.37 4.51 -25.23
C ILE A 391 -1.04 3.01 -25.08
N PRO A 392 0.10 2.65 -24.46
CA PRO A 392 0.54 1.26 -24.31
C PRO A 392 -0.47 0.39 -23.56
N SER A 393 -0.21 -0.91 -23.55
CA SER A 393 -0.98 -1.87 -22.76
C SER A 393 -0.75 -1.65 -21.25
N ILE A 394 -1.67 -2.16 -20.42
CA ILE A 394 -1.56 -2.12 -18.95
C ILE A 394 -0.22 -2.72 -18.50
N GLN A 395 0.16 -3.85 -19.09
CA GLN A 395 1.37 -4.59 -18.75
C GLN A 395 2.65 -3.79 -19.06
N GLU A 396 2.68 -3.05 -20.17
CA GLU A 396 3.81 -2.17 -20.52
C GLU A 396 3.92 -0.99 -19.56
N ILE A 397 2.80 -0.44 -19.12
CA ILE A 397 2.78 0.67 -18.16
C ILE A 397 3.22 0.18 -16.78
N GLU A 398 2.78 -1.00 -16.34
CA GLU A 398 3.20 -1.63 -15.08
C GLU A 398 4.71 -1.87 -15.02
N ARG A 399 5.31 -2.35 -16.11
CA ARG A 399 6.76 -2.58 -16.22
C ARG A 399 7.60 -1.31 -16.07
N ASN A 400 7.00 -0.13 -16.25
CA ASN A 400 7.67 1.16 -16.14
C ASN A 400 7.46 1.83 -14.77
N ALA A 401 6.82 1.14 -13.81
CA ALA A 401 6.70 1.64 -12.45
C ALA A 401 8.10 1.78 -11.81
N SER A 402 8.31 2.87 -11.08
CA SER A 402 9.61 3.15 -10.46
C SER A 402 9.83 2.38 -9.16
N ILE A 403 8.73 2.12 -8.44
CA ILE A 403 8.72 1.30 -7.22
C ILE A 403 7.30 0.82 -6.91
N VAL A 404 7.20 -0.29 -6.17
CA VAL A 404 5.95 -0.84 -5.66
C VAL A 404 6.00 -0.88 -4.13
N LEU A 405 5.07 -0.19 -3.48
CA LEU A 405 4.86 -0.24 -2.05
C LEU A 405 3.76 -1.26 -1.74
N MET A 406 4.10 -2.30 -0.99
CA MET A 406 3.21 -3.42 -0.70
C MET A 406 2.76 -3.41 0.76
N ASN A 407 1.45 -3.33 1.02
CA ASN A 407 0.89 -3.49 2.37
C ASN A 407 0.87 -4.97 2.79
N SER A 408 2.04 -5.46 3.15
CA SER A 408 2.29 -6.85 3.54
C SER A 408 3.38 -6.89 4.62
N HIS A 409 3.39 -7.98 5.38
CA HIS A 409 4.47 -8.30 6.29
C HIS A 409 4.70 -9.80 6.32
N ILE A 410 5.97 -10.21 6.38
CA ILE A 410 6.41 -11.62 6.38
C ILE A 410 5.75 -12.50 7.45
N SER A 411 5.28 -11.91 8.56
CA SER A 411 4.64 -12.67 9.65
C SER A 411 3.19 -13.07 9.33
N PHE A 412 2.49 -12.34 8.47
CA PHE A 412 1.09 -12.59 8.11
C PHE A 412 0.93 -13.09 6.68
N SER A 413 1.80 -12.69 5.77
CA SER A 413 1.74 -13.04 4.36
C SER A 413 2.41 -14.40 4.08
N PRO A 414 1.93 -15.16 3.08
CA PRO A 414 2.62 -16.34 2.60
C PRO A 414 4.06 -16.00 2.13
N PRO A 415 5.04 -16.89 2.33
CA PRO A 415 6.38 -16.71 1.80
C PRO A 415 6.36 -16.53 0.29
N ARG A 416 7.00 -15.48 -0.21
CA ARG A 416 7.12 -15.21 -1.64
C ARG A 416 8.45 -14.54 -1.99
N PRO A 417 9.02 -14.84 -3.17
CA PRO A 417 10.10 -14.03 -3.72
C PRO A 417 9.60 -12.63 -4.04
N LEU A 418 10.42 -11.62 -3.74
CA LEU A 418 10.17 -10.22 -4.09
C LEU A 418 11.41 -9.66 -4.78
N LEU A 419 11.20 -8.85 -5.82
CA LEU A 419 12.25 -8.03 -6.39
C LEU A 419 12.57 -6.84 -5.46
N PRO A 420 13.78 -6.27 -5.52
CA PRO A 420 14.20 -5.23 -4.58
C PRO A 420 13.44 -3.89 -4.73
N ASP A 421 12.72 -3.70 -5.82
CA ASP A 421 11.83 -2.57 -6.10
C ASP A 421 10.40 -2.78 -5.53
N ILE A 422 10.13 -3.92 -4.90
CA ILE A 422 8.90 -4.18 -4.15
C ILE A 422 9.21 -4.07 -2.66
N ILE A 423 8.74 -2.98 -2.04
CA ILE A 423 9.01 -2.65 -0.65
C ILE A 423 7.82 -2.99 0.22
N GLU A 424 8.03 -3.85 1.20
CA GLU A 424 7.03 -4.13 2.23
C GLU A 424 6.89 -2.94 3.19
N VAL A 425 5.69 -2.39 3.24
CA VAL A 425 5.31 -1.26 4.10
C VAL A 425 4.03 -1.58 4.88
N GLY A 426 3.82 -2.87 5.18
CA GLY A 426 2.66 -3.33 5.96
C GLY A 426 2.60 -2.66 7.33
N GLY A 427 1.41 -2.19 7.72
CA GLY A 427 1.15 -1.64 9.05
C GLY A 427 1.40 -0.14 9.22
N MET A 428 1.66 0.62 8.15
CA MET A 428 1.78 2.10 8.23
C MET A 428 0.58 2.81 8.87
N HIS A 429 -0.59 2.20 8.79
CA HIS A 429 -1.84 2.71 9.33
C HIS A 429 -2.05 2.37 10.80
N LEU A 430 -1.17 1.56 11.39
CA LEU A 430 -1.14 1.31 12.82
C LEU A 430 -0.48 2.50 13.50
N ILE A 431 -1.28 3.55 13.70
CA ILE A 431 -0.90 4.72 14.48
C ILE A 431 -1.22 4.49 15.97
N PRO A 432 -0.50 5.16 16.89
CA PRO A 432 -0.83 5.09 18.31
C PRO A 432 -2.31 5.33 18.55
N SER A 433 -2.90 4.46 19.39
CA SER A 433 -4.32 4.53 19.70
C SER A 433 -4.65 5.86 20.38
N LYS A 434 -5.85 6.37 20.09
CA LYS A 434 -6.42 7.49 20.83
C LYS A 434 -7.44 6.94 21.83
N PRO A 435 -7.66 7.61 22.97
CA PRO A 435 -8.75 7.25 23.87
C PRO A 435 -10.06 7.12 23.11
N VAL A 436 -10.83 6.07 23.42
CA VAL A 436 -12.08 5.80 22.72
C VAL A 436 -13.07 6.91 23.05
N GLN A 437 -13.86 7.33 22.05
CA GLN A 437 -14.90 8.32 22.25
C GLN A 437 -16.28 7.71 21.98
N PRO A 438 -17.30 8.06 22.79
CA PRO A 438 -17.25 9.01 23.91
C PRO A 438 -16.62 8.43 25.18
N LYS A 439 -16.33 9.26 26.20
CA LYS A 439 -15.57 8.84 27.41
C LYS A 439 -16.27 7.69 28.14
N GLU A 440 -17.59 7.66 28.13
CA GLU A 440 -18.39 6.59 28.73
C GLU A 440 -18.07 5.21 28.12
N LEU A 441 -17.74 5.16 26.82
CA LEU A 441 -17.30 3.93 26.16
C LEU A 441 -15.88 3.55 26.58
N ASP A 442 -14.97 4.52 26.71
CA ASP A 442 -13.60 4.29 27.21
C ASP A 442 -13.63 3.75 28.66
N ASP A 443 -14.46 4.34 29.51
CA ASP A 443 -14.69 3.91 30.89
C ASP A 443 -15.32 2.51 30.94
N PHE A 444 -16.26 2.18 30.04
CA PHE A 444 -16.84 0.84 29.92
C PHE A 444 -15.79 -0.21 29.50
N LEU A 445 -14.99 0.10 28.48
CA LEU A 445 -13.95 -0.80 27.98
C LEU A 445 -12.84 -1.01 29.03
N SER A 446 -12.50 0.04 29.78
CA SER A 446 -11.47 0.01 30.82
C SER A 446 -11.96 -0.57 32.16
N GLY A 447 -13.27 -0.67 32.36
CA GLY A 447 -13.87 -1.18 33.60
C GLY A 447 -13.87 -2.71 33.73
N GLY A 448 -13.71 -3.44 32.62
CA GLY A 448 -13.62 -4.90 32.60
C GLY A 448 -12.25 -5.39 33.06
N LYS A 449 -12.22 -6.46 33.88
CA LYS A 449 -10.96 -7.09 34.33
C LYS A 449 -10.41 -8.13 33.35
N ASP A 450 -11.26 -8.64 32.46
CA ASP A 450 -10.95 -9.76 31.57
C ASP A 450 -10.80 -9.34 30.10
N GLY A 451 -10.78 -8.02 29.85
CA GLY A 451 -10.81 -7.40 28.52
C GLY A 451 -12.23 -7.26 27.96
N PHE A 452 -12.34 -7.12 26.63
CA PHE A 452 -13.61 -7.02 25.90
C PHE A 452 -13.54 -7.76 24.57
N ILE A 453 -14.69 -8.16 24.03
CA ILE A 453 -14.80 -8.75 22.68
C ILE A 453 -15.25 -7.66 21.72
N LEU A 454 -14.43 -7.39 20.70
CA LEU A 454 -14.84 -6.54 19.60
C LEU A 454 -15.53 -7.40 18.54
N PHE A 455 -16.83 -7.16 18.37
CA PHE A 455 -17.62 -7.75 17.29
C PHE A 455 -17.62 -6.81 16.07
N SER A 456 -17.20 -7.32 14.92
CA SER A 456 -17.23 -6.57 13.64
C SER A 456 -17.74 -7.46 12.51
N MET A 457 -18.63 -6.92 11.67
CA MET A 457 -19.14 -7.56 10.45
C MET A 457 -18.49 -6.96 9.20
#